data_AF-A0A183ALG3-F1
#
_entry.id   AF-A0A183ALG3-F1
#
_cell.length_a   1.000
_cell.length_b   1.000
_cell.length_c   1.000
_cell.angle_alpha   90.00
_cell.angle_beta   90.00
_cell.angle_gamma   90.00
#
_symmetry.space_group_name_H-M   'P 1'
#
loop_
_entity.id
_entity.type
_entity.pdbx_description
1 polymer ?
#
loop_
_entity_poly.entity_id
_entity_poly.type
_entity_poly.pdbx_seq_one_letter_code
_entity_poly.pdbx_strand_id
1 'polypeptide(L)'
;MHSDPITSAQLRVFLVPHGISADSFCGLAQDCVAMCVQSLVSASTAISARRTTVDGQLFLIKHLLILREQTAPFNVEFAVKETSLDFSNYKDAAIGLWIQRGTGLFSLNRGNTLLRLLLETPHVIETEVDSRRQLDVQLKVTCEAFIEDTVKRLSGELPEFLVKTDLVLSAPGARLEDQAFAHPGAVRDLVSNAHRILCTALGRVTKSHTASDPPETGSDTARPVSLWHALHTYLANPDTEAILLRRIRNGVLAYWRTLYQLVLSQYNEEDRMIIACPTESQVRYDLNGLKMNTH
;
A
#
# COMPACT_ATOMS: atom_id res chain seq x y z
N MET A 1 26.47 33.28 25.52
CA MET A 1 25.73 33.67 24.31
C MET A 1 26.12 32.68 23.24
N HIS A 2 25.31 31.63 23.12
CA HIS A 2 25.55 30.48 22.26
C HIS A 2 25.04 30.80 20.85
N SER A 3 25.90 30.56 19.88
CA SER A 3 25.61 30.67 18.46
C SER A 3 24.80 29.46 18.02
N ASP A 4 23.62 29.71 17.44
CA ASP A 4 22.67 28.68 17.02
C ASP A 4 23.18 27.87 15.79
N PRO A 5 22.98 26.54 15.77
CA PRO A 5 23.39 25.66 14.67
C PRO A 5 22.50 25.76 13.42
N ILE A 6 21.41 26.52 13.47
CA ILE A 6 20.41 26.62 12.39
C ILE A 6 20.90 27.56 11.27
N THR A 7 21.70 28.57 11.59
CA THR A 7 22.24 29.52 10.60
C THR A 7 23.37 28.92 9.76
N SER A 8 23.96 27.80 10.19
CA SER A 8 25.01 27.10 9.44
C SER A 8 24.46 26.14 8.38
N ALA A 9 23.19 25.74 8.48
CA ALA A 9 22.53 24.89 7.49
C ALA A 9 22.07 25.67 6.24
N GLN A 10 21.72 26.95 6.38
CA GLN A 10 21.36 27.78 5.22
C GLN A 10 22.56 28.20 4.35
N LEU A 11 23.78 28.15 4.88
CA LEU A 11 24.97 28.57 4.12
C LEU A 11 25.64 27.48 3.29
N ARG A 12 25.15 26.22 3.32
CA ARG A 12 25.76 25.10 2.57
C ARG A 12 25.06 24.71 1.27
N VAL A 13 24.03 25.45 0.86
CA VAL A 13 23.45 25.36 -0.50
C VAL A 13 24.21 26.26 -1.51
N PHE A 14 25.10 27.13 -1.03
CA PHE A 14 25.88 28.04 -1.89
C PHE A 14 27.11 27.41 -2.55
N LEU A 15 27.36 26.12 -2.35
CA LEU A 15 28.38 25.35 -3.06
C LEU A 15 27.73 24.40 -4.06
N VAL A 16 26.85 24.94 -4.91
CA VAL A 16 26.72 24.41 -6.26
C VAL A 16 28.09 24.63 -6.91
N PRO A 17 28.84 23.57 -7.27
CA PRO A 17 30.07 23.74 -8.03
C PRO A 17 29.71 24.57 -9.26
N HIS A 18 30.51 25.60 -9.58
CA HIS A 18 30.29 26.56 -10.67
C HIS A 18 30.30 25.89 -12.07
N GLY A 19 29.39 24.98 -12.35
CA GLY A 19 29.37 24.18 -13.56
C GLY A 19 28.19 23.21 -13.73
N ILE A 20 27.21 23.20 -12.83
CA ILE A 20 26.02 22.34 -12.97
C ILE A 20 24.80 23.26 -13.17
N SER A 21 24.08 23.10 -14.28
CA SER A 21 22.82 23.84 -14.51
C SER A 21 21.79 23.45 -13.45
N ALA A 22 20.89 24.36 -13.08
CA ALA A 22 19.80 24.05 -12.14
C ALA A 22 19.05 22.78 -12.56
N ASP A 23 18.79 22.63 -13.86
CA ASP A 23 18.20 21.46 -14.51
C ASP A 23 18.99 20.16 -14.23
N SER A 24 20.32 20.20 -14.39
CA SER A 24 21.18 19.04 -14.11
C SER A 24 21.16 18.64 -12.63
N PHE A 25 21.02 19.61 -11.72
CA PHE A 25 20.86 19.34 -10.28
C PHE A 25 19.47 18.74 -9.97
N CYS A 26 18.44 19.21 -10.66
CA CYS A 26 17.08 18.68 -10.54
C CYS A 26 16.99 17.21 -10.96
N GLY A 27 17.54 16.86 -12.13
CA GLY A 27 17.60 15.47 -12.59
C GLY A 27 18.36 14.57 -11.61
N LEU A 28 19.49 15.02 -11.07
CA LEU A 28 20.24 14.24 -10.08
C LEU A 28 19.46 14.04 -8.78
N ALA A 29 18.76 15.07 -8.30
CA ALA A 29 17.92 14.97 -7.11
C ALA A 29 16.76 13.99 -7.30
N GLN A 30 16.15 13.99 -8.49
CA GLN A 30 15.10 13.05 -8.89
C GLN A 30 15.59 11.61 -8.89
N ASP A 31 16.74 11.34 -9.52
CA ASP A 31 17.38 10.02 -9.53
C ASP A 31 17.74 9.56 -8.13
N CYS A 32 18.24 10.46 -7.27
CA CYS A 32 18.52 10.15 -5.87
C CYS A 32 17.27 9.71 -5.11
N VAL A 33 16.13 10.38 -5.30
CA VAL A 33 14.86 10.01 -4.67
C VAL A 33 14.37 8.65 -5.19
N ALA A 34 14.41 8.42 -6.50
CA ALA A 34 14.01 7.16 -7.10
C ALA A 34 14.86 5.99 -6.59
N MET A 35 16.18 6.15 -6.54
CA MET A 35 17.12 5.16 -6.00
C MET A 35 16.92 4.94 -4.49
N CYS A 36 16.58 6.00 -3.74
CA CYS A 36 16.24 5.88 -2.33
C CYS A 36 14.98 5.01 -2.15
N VAL A 37 13.93 5.24 -2.94
CA VAL A 37 12.71 4.40 -2.91
C VAL A 37 13.04 2.93 -3.20
N GLN A 38 13.84 2.64 -4.24
CA GLN A 38 14.26 1.27 -4.55
C GLN A 38 15.09 0.62 -3.43
N SER A 39 15.96 1.39 -2.80
CA SER A 39 16.74 0.95 -1.64
C SER A 39 15.84 0.62 -0.44
N LEU A 40 14.84 1.47 -0.15
CA LEU A 40 13.87 1.23 0.91
C LEU A 40 13.01 -0.02 0.64
N VAL A 41 12.59 -0.24 -0.61
CA VAL A 41 11.87 -1.46 -1.01
C VAL A 41 12.76 -2.70 -0.77
N SER A 42 14.00 -2.68 -1.23
CA SER A 42 14.95 -3.78 -1.02
C SER A 42 15.21 -4.06 0.47
N ALA A 43 15.36 -3.01 1.27
CA ALA A 43 15.51 -3.13 2.72
C ALA A 43 14.25 -3.72 3.38
N SER A 44 13.05 -3.33 2.92
CA SER A 44 11.80 -3.88 3.42
C SER A 44 11.71 -5.39 3.20
N THR A 45 12.11 -5.88 2.01
CA THR A 45 12.16 -7.30 1.69
C THR A 45 13.15 -8.05 2.58
N ALA A 46 14.33 -7.46 2.82
CA ALA A 46 15.33 -8.03 3.71
C ALA A 46 14.84 -8.10 5.18
N ILE A 47 14.09 -7.10 5.65
CA ILE A 47 13.47 -7.11 6.99
C ILE A 47 12.36 -8.15 7.06
N SER A 48 11.51 -8.25 6.04
CA SER A 48 10.47 -9.28 5.95
C SER A 48 11.03 -10.69 6.05
N ALA A 49 12.20 -10.94 5.45
CA ALA A 49 12.88 -12.24 5.52
C ALA A 49 13.50 -12.54 6.89
N ARG A 50 13.91 -11.52 7.65
CA ARG A 50 14.60 -11.68 8.94
C ARG A 50 13.67 -11.67 10.16
N ARG A 51 12.54 -10.97 10.09
CA ARG A 51 11.60 -10.80 11.21
C ARG A 51 10.20 -11.28 10.86
N THR A 52 9.37 -10.37 10.36
CA THR A 52 8.00 -10.67 9.94
C THR A 52 7.64 -9.83 8.73
N THR A 53 6.67 -10.29 7.94
CA THR A 53 6.15 -9.52 6.80
C THR A 53 5.59 -8.17 7.24
N VAL A 54 4.93 -8.13 8.40
CA VAL A 54 4.39 -6.91 9.03
C VAL A 54 5.50 -5.90 9.34
N ASP A 55 6.61 -6.35 9.92
CA ASP A 55 7.75 -5.47 10.23
C ASP A 55 8.33 -4.82 8.96
N GLY A 56 8.48 -5.58 7.88
CA GLY A 56 8.99 -5.05 6.61
C GLY A 56 8.04 -4.03 5.97
N GLN A 57 6.73 -4.31 5.97
CA GLN A 57 5.71 -3.39 5.43
C GLN A 57 5.62 -2.10 6.26
N LEU A 58 5.60 -2.20 7.60
CA LEU A 58 5.55 -1.03 8.48
C LEU A 58 6.85 -0.22 8.43
N PHE A 59 8.00 -0.89 8.30
CA PHE A 59 9.28 -0.23 8.01
C PHE A 59 9.17 0.59 6.73
N LEU A 60 8.67 0.01 5.64
CA LEU A 60 8.58 0.70 4.35
C LEU A 60 7.63 1.91 4.44
N ILE A 61 6.43 1.74 5.00
CA ILE A 61 5.46 2.83 5.18
C ILE A 61 6.09 3.98 5.99
N LYS A 62 6.75 3.67 7.11
CA LYS A 62 7.43 4.66 7.96
C LYS A 62 8.46 5.46 7.16
N HIS A 63 9.34 4.78 6.42
CA HIS A 63 10.44 5.45 5.73
C HIS A 63 9.99 6.19 4.47
N LEU A 64 8.91 5.74 3.80
CA LEU A 64 8.29 6.49 2.72
C LEU A 64 7.59 7.77 3.23
N LEU A 65 6.93 7.72 4.39
CA LEU A 65 6.36 8.91 5.03
C LEU A 65 7.44 9.92 5.40
N ILE A 66 8.56 9.45 5.96
CA ILE A 66 9.72 10.31 6.27
C ILE A 66 10.27 10.91 4.98
N LEU A 67 10.52 10.10 3.94
CA LEU A 67 11.06 10.58 2.66
C LEU A 67 10.12 11.63 2.01
N ARG A 68 8.80 11.44 2.13
CA ARG A 68 7.80 12.39 1.63
C ARG A 68 7.85 13.71 2.37
N GLU A 69 8.03 13.68 3.68
CA GLU A 69 8.17 14.89 4.50
C GLU A 69 9.48 15.63 4.16
N GLN A 70 10.60 14.90 4.06
CA GLN A 70 11.91 15.49 3.75
C GLN A 70 12.01 16.04 2.32
N THR A 71 11.19 15.55 1.40
CA THR A 71 11.13 16.06 0.01
C THR A 71 10.15 17.22 -0.17
N ALA A 72 9.28 17.50 0.80
CA ALA A 72 8.35 18.62 0.79
C ALA A 72 8.99 20.03 0.69
N PRO A 73 10.07 20.38 1.42
CA PRO A 73 10.66 21.73 1.35
C PRO A 73 11.31 22.04 0.00
N PHE A 74 11.74 21.03 -0.74
CA PHE A 74 12.31 21.21 -2.08
C PHE A 74 11.26 21.49 -3.16
N ASN A 75 9.97 21.39 -2.82
CA ASN A 75 8.86 21.51 -3.76
C ASN A 75 8.63 22.94 -4.31
N VAL A 76 9.27 23.96 -3.72
CA VAL A 76 9.21 25.35 -4.19
C VAL A 76 10.38 25.69 -5.13
N GLU A 77 11.55 25.07 -4.95
CA GLU A 77 12.72 25.24 -5.81
C GLU A 77 12.69 24.33 -7.06
N PHE A 78 11.97 23.21 -7.01
CA PHE A 78 11.75 22.31 -8.16
C PHE A 78 10.54 22.65 -9.04
N ALA A 79 9.82 23.73 -8.74
CA ALA A 79 8.76 24.26 -9.60
C ALA A 79 9.33 25.15 -10.75
N VAL A 80 10.56 24.84 -11.19
CA VAL A 80 11.21 25.47 -12.33
C VAL A 80 11.07 24.52 -13.52
N LYS A 81 10.19 24.93 -14.44
CA LYS A 81 9.81 24.25 -15.69
C LYS A 81 11.02 23.77 -16.49
N GLU A 82 11.29 22.47 -16.45
CA GLU A 82 12.10 21.83 -17.50
C GLU A 82 11.23 21.63 -18.75
N THR A 83 11.58 22.35 -19.81
CA THR A 83 10.91 22.30 -21.12
C THR A 83 11.47 21.14 -21.95
N SER A 84 10.85 19.97 -21.88
CA SER A 84 11.16 18.90 -22.85
C SER A 84 10.44 19.18 -24.17
N LEU A 85 11.17 19.03 -25.27
CA LEU A 85 10.65 19.24 -26.62
C LEU A 85 10.06 17.92 -27.14
N ASP A 86 8.77 17.92 -27.51
CA ASP A 86 8.12 16.76 -28.11
C ASP A 86 8.34 16.73 -29.62
N PHE A 87 8.96 15.64 -30.10
CA PHE A 87 9.23 15.40 -31.52
C PHE A 87 8.18 14.52 -32.20
N SER A 88 7.08 14.17 -31.52
CA SER A 88 6.04 13.29 -32.07
C SER A 88 5.44 13.82 -33.37
N ASN A 89 5.29 15.14 -33.49
CA ASN A 89 4.80 15.81 -34.71
C ASN A 89 5.81 15.84 -35.86
N TYR A 90 7.11 15.64 -35.58
CA TYR A 90 8.16 15.62 -36.60
C TYR A 90 8.25 14.27 -37.31
N LYS A 91 7.74 13.20 -36.69
CA LYS A 91 7.78 11.84 -37.25
C LYS A 91 7.00 11.77 -38.55
N ASP A 92 5.80 12.36 -38.60
CA ASP A 92 4.97 12.40 -39.79
C ASP A 92 5.55 13.31 -40.89
N ALA A 93 6.16 14.44 -40.48
CA ALA A 93 6.86 15.34 -41.39
C ALA A 93 8.13 14.69 -42.00
N ALA A 94 8.89 13.93 -41.20
CA ALA A 94 10.07 13.18 -41.64
C ALA A 94 9.70 11.96 -42.51
N ILE A 95 8.58 11.29 -42.21
CA ILE A 95 8.02 10.22 -43.05
C ILE A 95 7.60 10.78 -44.41
N GLY A 96 6.95 11.96 -44.46
CA GLY A 96 6.64 12.66 -45.70
C GLY A 96 7.90 13.01 -46.52
N LEU A 97 8.98 13.40 -45.84
CA LEU A 97 10.28 13.71 -46.45
C LEU A 97 11.00 12.46 -46.98
N TRP A 98 10.82 11.30 -46.33
CA TRP A 98 11.35 10.01 -46.75
C TRP A 98 10.55 9.37 -47.90
N ILE A 99 9.23 9.59 -47.96
CA ILE A 99 8.37 9.13 -49.07
C ILE A 99 8.64 9.93 -50.35
N GLN A 100 9.03 11.21 -50.25
CA GLN A 100 9.34 12.09 -51.38
C GLN A 100 10.76 11.96 -51.94
N ARG A 101 11.46 10.84 -51.71
CA ARG A 101 12.89 10.62 -52.03
C ARG A 101 13.21 10.46 -53.52
N GLY A 102 12.58 11.25 -54.38
CA GLY A 102 12.78 11.24 -55.83
C GLY A 102 12.85 12.63 -56.48
N THR A 103 12.19 13.67 -55.97
CA THR A 103 12.14 14.96 -56.66
C THR A 103 11.87 16.12 -55.70
N GLY A 104 12.85 17.01 -55.48
CA GLY A 104 12.58 18.36 -54.96
C GLY A 104 13.04 18.73 -53.55
N LEU A 105 13.94 17.97 -52.93
CA LEU A 105 14.46 18.25 -51.57
C LEU A 105 15.08 19.67 -51.41
N PHE A 106 15.58 20.28 -52.49
CA PHE A 106 16.25 21.59 -52.48
C PHE A 106 15.57 22.68 -53.32
N SER A 107 14.31 22.48 -53.73
CA SER A 107 13.58 23.55 -54.43
C SER A 107 13.19 24.66 -53.44
N LEU A 108 13.67 25.89 -53.65
CA LEU A 108 13.37 27.10 -52.87
C LEU A 108 11.91 27.59 -53.06
N ASN A 109 10.93 26.70 -52.96
CA ASN A 109 9.50 27.00 -53.04
C ASN A 109 8.89 26.96 -51.64
N ARG A 110 7.96 27.87 -51.33
CA ARG A 110 7.29 28.02 -50.00
C ARG A 110 6.54 26.77 -49.52
N GLY A 111 6.40 25.73 -50.36
CA GLY A 111 5.83 24.44 -50.00
C GLY A 111 6.84 23.36 -49.59
N ASN A 112 8.14 23.67 -49.44
CA ASN A 112 9.16 22.66 -49.16
C ASN A 112 9.04 22.13 -47.72
N THR A 113 8.84 20.82 -47.58
CA THR A 113 8.59 20.11 -46.31
C THR A 113 9.77 20.23 -45.34
N LEU A 114 10.99 20.42 -45.86
CA LEU A 114 12.20 20.67 -45.08
C LEU A 114 12.24 22.08 -44.48
N LEU A 115 11.77 23.10 -45.23
CA LEU A 115 11.61 24.45 -44.68
C LEU A 115 10.50 24.48 -43.63
N ARG A 116 9.43 23.71 -43.81
CA ARG A 116 8.39 23.54 -42.79
C ARG A 116 8.93 22.87 -41.53
N LEU A 117 9.73 21.81 -41.65
CA LEU A 117 10.43 21.16 -40.54
C LEU A 117 11.38 22.12 -39.77
N LEU A 118 12.06 23.03 -40.48
CA LEU A 118 12.95 24.04 -39.88
C LEU A 118 12.21 25.27 -39.34
N LEU A 119 11.04 25.64 -39.88
CA LEU A 119 10.24 26.80 -39.43
C LEU A 119 9.22 26.44 -38.34
N GLU A 120 8.85 25.17 -38.23
CA GLU A 120 7.97 24.67 -37.19
C GLU A 120 8.78 24.64 -35.90
N THR A 121 8.55 25.65 -35.05
CA THR A 121 9.10 25.72 -33.70
C THR A 121 8.52 24.57 -32.88
N PRO A 122 9.35 23.72 -32.26
CA PRO A 122 8.86 22.55 -31.55
C PRO A 122 7.93 22.94 -30.41
N HIS A 123 6.82 22.20 -30.26
CA HIS A 123 5.87 22.43 -29.19
C HIS A 123 6.47 21.91 -27.88
N VAL A 124 6.60 22.80 -26.91
CA VAL A 124 7.09 22.47 -25.57
C VAL A 124 6.02 21.64 -24.86
N ILE A 125 6.34 20.40 -24.51
CA ILE A 125 5.49 19.60 -23.63
C ILE A 125 6.12 19.63 -22.24
N GLU A 126 5.40 20.22 -21.30
CA GLU A 126 5.80 20.29 -19.89
C GLU A 126 5.73 18.89 -19.29
N THR A 127 6.87 18.20 -19.10
CA THR A 127 6.92 16.93 -18.38
C THR A 127 7.38 17.17 -16.95
N GLU A 128 6.58 17.90 -16.18
CA GLU A 128 6.79 18.08 -14.75
C GLU A 128 6.26 16.87 -13.94
N VAL A 129 7.02 16.43 -12.93
CA VAL A 129 6.62 15.58 -11.79
C VAL A 129 6.51 14.05 -12.01
N ASP A 130 7.65 13.33 -12.02
CA ASP A 130 7.63 11.86 -11.90
C ASP A 130 8.10 11.34 -10.51
N SER A 131 9.21 11.79 -9.94
CA SER A 131 9.80 11.17 -8.73
C SER A 131 8.93 11.29 -7.46
N ARG A 132 8.27 12.44 -7.25
CA ARG A 132 7.31 12.60 -6.13
C ARG A 132 6.07 11.76 -6.35
N ARG A 133 5.57 11.72 -7.59
CA ARG A 133 4.43 10.90 -7.96
C ARG A 133 4.75 9.42 -7.73
N GLN A 134 5.95 8.98 -8.08
CA GLN A 134 6.47 7.64 -7.81
C GLN A 134 6.49 7.34 -6.31
N LEU A 135 6.96 8.27 -5.47
CA LEU A 135 6.93 8.14 -4.01
C LEU A 135 5.51 8.02 -3.45
N ASP A 136 4.60 8.91 -3.85
CA ASP A 136 3.20 8.89 -3.39
C ASP A 136 2.47 7.62 -3.88
N VAL A 137 2.73 7.16 -5.11
CA VAL A 137 2.22 5.90 -5.66
C VAL A 137 2.75 4.71 -4.86
N GLN A 138 4.07 4.66 -4.59
CA GLN A 138 4.68 3.57 -3.83
C GLN A 138 4.14 3.52 -2.39
N LEU A 139 3.97 4.67 -1.74
CA LEU A 139 3.38 4.76 -0.41
C LEU A 139 1.93 4.25 -0.41
N LYS A 140 1.13 4.66 -1.40
CA LYS A 140 -0.25 4.18 -1.56
C LYS A 140 -0.30 2.66 -1.73
N VAL A 141 0.46 2.12 -2.68
CA VAL A 141 0.52 0.67 -2.97
C VAL A 141 0.95 -0.11 -1.73
N THR A 142 1.96 0.37 -1.01
CA THR A 142 2.45 -0.29 0.21
C THR A 142 1.39 -0.29 1.31
N CYS A 143 0.69 0.84 1.52
CA CYS A 143 -0.41 0.92 2.48
C CYS A 143 -1.59 0.01 2.11
N GLU A 144 -1.97 -0.04 0.84
CA GLU A 144 -3.05 -0.90 0.35
C GLU A 144 -2.70 -2.38 0.54
N ALA A 145 -1.48 -2.80 0.16
CA ALA A 145 -0.99 -4.15 0.38
C ALA A 145 -0.95 -4.53 1.87
N PHE A 146 -0.46 -3.63 2.73
CA PHE A 146 -0.45 -3.87 4.18
C PHE A 146 -1.86 -4.06 4.75
N ILE A 147 -2.82 -3.23 4.32
CA ILE A 147 -4.23 -3.35 4.74
C ILE A 147 -4.79 -4.69 4.27
N GLU A 148 -4.61 -5.04 3.00
CA GLU A 148 -5.12 -6.28 2.42
C GLU A 148 -4.58 -7.52 3.13
N ASP A 149 -3.25 -7.60 3.30
CA ASP A 149 -2.57 -8.71 3.98
C ASP A 149 -3.04 -8.84 5.44
N THR A 150 -3.20 -7.71 6.12
CA THR A 150 -3.66 -7.70 7.52
C THR A 150 -5.12 -8.13 7.61
N VAL A 151 -5.99 -7.65 6.73
CA VAL A 151 -7.39 -8.06 6.69
C VAL A 151 -7.50 -9.55 6.40
N LYS A 152 -6.74 -10.07 5.42
CA LYS A 152 -6.70 -11.50 5.10
C LYS A 152 -6.26 -12.33 6.29
N ARG A 153 -5.18 -11.92 6.97
CA ARG A 153 -4.70 -12.56 8.20
C ARG A 153 -5.76 -12.59 9.29
N LEU A 154 -6.43 -11.46 9.55
CA LEU A 154 -7.43 -11.34 10.61
C LEU A 154 -8.74 -12.06 10.30
N SER A 155 -9.06 -12.25 9.02
CA SER A 155 -10.28 -12.92 8.56
C SER A 155 -10.09 -14.44 8.43
N GLY A 156 -8.86 -14.94 8.50
CA GLY A 156 -8.55 -16.36 8.41
C GLY A 156 -9.07 -16.98 7.11
N GLU A 157 -9.85 -18.06 7.24
CA GLU A 157 -10.39 -18.82 6.10
C GLU A 157 -11.72 -18.25 5.55
N LEU A 158 -12.25 -17.19 6.16
CA LEU A 158 -13.52 -16.58 5.73
C LEU A 158 -13.53 -16.18 4.25
N PRO A 159 -12.51 -15.49 3.70
CA PRO A 159 -12.55 -15.06 2.30
C PRO A 159 -12.59 -16.26 1.33
N GLU A 160 -11.80 -17.31 1.61
CA GLU A 160 -11.76 -18.50 0.75
C GLU A 160 -13.06 -19.29 0.81
N PHE A 161 -13.67 -19.41 2.00
CA PHE A 161 -14.98 -20.01 2.17
C PHE A 161 -16.05 -19.24 1.40
N LEU A 162 -16.08 -17.90 1.53
CA LEU A 162 -17.08 -17.07 0.85
C LEU A 162 -16.97 -17.18 -0.67
N VAL A 163 -15.75 -17.20 -1.23
CA VAL A 163 -15.53 -17.41 -2.66
C VAL A 163 -16.05 -18.79 -3.08
N LYS A 164 -15.76 -19.86 -2.33
CA LYS A 164 -16.26 -21.21 -2.63
C LYS A 164 -17.78 -21.26 -2.60
N THR A 165 -18.42 -20.62 -1.62
CA THR A 165 -19.88 -20.59 -1.52
C THR A 165 -20.52 -19.80 -2.65
N ASP A 166 -19.90 -18.69 -3.07
CA ASP A 166 -20.38 -17.89 -4.20
C ASP A 166 -20.31 -18.66 -5.53
N LEU A 167 -19.22 -19.41 -5.73
CA LEU A 167 -19.07 -20.30 -6.89
C LEU A 167 -20.12 -21.41 -6.92
N VAL A 168 -20.43 -22.02 -5.78
CA VAL A 168 -21.48 -23.05 -5.66
C VAL A 168 -22.85 -22.45 -5.91
N LEU A 169 -23.16 -21.29 -5.33
CA LEU A 169 -24.45 -20.62 -5.52
C LEU A 169 -24.66 -20.12 -6.96
N SER A 170 -23.57 -19.80 -7.66
CA SER A 170 -23.60 -19.40 -9.07
C SER A 170 -23.77 -20.58 -10.03
N ALA A 171 -23.50 -21.82 -9.57
CA ALA A 171 -23.61 -23.01 -10.41
C ALA A 171 -25.07 -23.51 -10.49
N PRO A 172 -25.60 -23.78 -11.71
CA PRO A 172 -26.99 -24.18 -11.88
C PRO A 172 -27.27 -25.55 -11.24
N GLY A 173 -28.18 -25.56 -10.27
CA GLY A 173 -28.64 -26.78 -9.59
C GLY A 173 -27.77 -27.26 -8.43
N ALA A 174 -26.67 -26.57 -8.12
CA ALA A 174 -25.84 -26.89 -6.96
C ALA A 174 -26.45 -26.28 -5.67
N ARG A 175 -26.48 -27.07 -4.59
CA ARG A 175 -26.94 -26.60 -3.27
C ARG A 175 -25.77 -26.59 -2.30
N LEU A 176 -25.79 -25.64 -1.36
CA LEU A 176 -24.79 -25.61 -0.28
C LEU A 176 -24.89 -26.85 0.62
N GLU A 177 -26.10 -27.36 0.83
CA GLU A 177 -26.38 -28.55 1.66
C GLU A 177 -25.60 -29.80 1.20
N ASP A 178 -25.34 -29.94 -0.10
CA ASP A 178 -24.63 -31.09 -0.68
C ASP A 178 -23.11 -31.01 -0.44
N GLN A 179 -22.60 -29.86 0.01
CA GLN A 179 -21.18 -29.61 0.18
C GLN A 179 -20.74 -29.92 1.61
N ALA A 180 -19.78 -30.83 1.76
CA ALA A 180 -19.25 -31.21 3.08
C ALA A 180 -18.63 -30.02 3.86
N PHE A 181 -18.06 -29.04 3.14
CA PHE A 181 -17.47 -27.84 3.76
C PHE A 181 -18.52 -26.83 4.26
N ALA A 182 -19.76 -26.92 3.78
CA ALA A 182 -20.88 -26.07 4.17
C ALA A 182 -21.78 -26.74 5.22
N HIS A 183 -21.39 -27.90 5.76
CA HIS A 183 -22.12 -28.51 6.86
C HIS A 183 -22.08 -27.60 8.11
N PRO A 184 -23.17 -27.45 8.88
CA PRO A 184 -23.25 -26.50 10.00
C PRO A 184 -22.11 -26.65 11.03
N GLY A 185 -21.69 -27.88 11.30
CA GLY A 185 -20.54 -28.16 12.17
C GLY A 185 -19.21 -27.61 11.62
N ALA A 186 -18.96 -27.75 10.31
CA ALA A 186 -17.77 -27.22 9.66
C ALA A 186 -17.77 -25.69 9.65
N VAL A 187 -18.93 -25.07 9.40
CA VAL A 187 -19.07 -23.60 9.42
C VAL A 187 -18.90 -23.04 10.84
N ARG A 188 -19.40 -23.73 11.87
CA ARG A 188 -19.14 -23.38 13.28
C ARG A 188 -17.64 -23.38 13.58
N ASP A 189 -16.93 -24.42 13.15
CA ASP A 189 -15.50 -24.55 13.42
C ASP A 189 -14.70 -23.46 12.69
N LEU A 190 -15.10 -23.13 11.46
CA LEU A 190 -14.55 -22.01 10.68
C LEU A 190 -14.79 -20.65 11.36
N VAL A 191 -16.03 -20.39 11.82
CA VAL A 191 -16.40 -19.18 12.58
C VAL A 191 -15.57 -19.08 13.86
N SER A 192 -15.48 -20.17 14.61
CA SER A 192 -14.76 -20.22 15.88
C SER A 192 -13.26 -19.98 15.68
N ASN A 193 -12.68 -20.57 14.64
CA ASN A 193 -11.27 -20.36 14.30
C ASN A 193 -11.00 -18.91 13.86
N ALA A 194 -11.84 -18.34 12.98
CA ALA A 194 -11.73 -16.95 12.56
C ALA A 194 -11.87 -15.97 13.74
N HIS A 195 -12.82 -16.22 14.65
CA HIS A 195 -13.00 -15.42 15.84
C HIS A 195 -11.83 -15.55 16.83
N ARG A 196 -11.25 -16.75 16.97
CA ARG A 196 -10.03 -16.97 17.75
C ARG A 196 -8.84 -16.20 17.16
N ILE A 197 -8.63 -16.25 15.85
CA ILE A 197 -7.57 -15.49 15.17
C ILE A 197 -7.73 -14.00 15.45
N LEU A 198 -8.94 -13.48 15.32
CA LEU A 198 -9.29 -12.11 15.69
C LEU A 198 -8.84 -11.82 17.13
N CYS A 199 -9.33 -12.58 18.12
CA CYS A 199 -9.01 -12.39 19.54
C CYS A 199 -7.50 -12.47 19.84
N THR A 200 -6.77 -13.40 19.21
CA THR A 200 -5.31 -13.52 19.40
C THR A 200 -4.55 -12.33 18.84
N ALA A 201 -4.90 -11.85 17.64
CA ALA A 201 -4.28 -10.67 17.04
C ALA A 201 -4.59 -9.38 17.83
N LEU A 202 -5.71 -9.38 18.54
CA LEU A 202 -6.15 -8.33 19.47
C LEU A 202 -5.43 -8.40 20.84
N GLY A 203 -4.56 -9.39 21.07
CA GLY A 203 -3.86 -9.56 22.35
C GLY A 203 -4.74 -10.10 23.49
N ARG A 204 -5.96 -10.56 23.18
CA ARG A 204 -6.78 -11.30 24.14
C ARG A 204 -6.30 -12.75 24.18
N VAL A 205 -5.38 -13.03 25.10
CA VAL A 205 -5.05 -14.43 25.43
C VAL A 205 -6.30 -15.03 26.07
N THR A 206 -7.01 -15.90 25.35
CA THR A 206 -7.98 -16.79 25.97
C THR A 206 -7.19 -17.71 26.90
N LYS A 207 -7.26 -17.47 28.21
CA LYS A 207 -6.79 -18.43 29.22
C LYS A 207 -7.69 -19.66 29.12
N SER A 208 -7.42 -20.58 28.19
CA SER A 208 -8.00 -21.91 28.29
C SER A 208 -7.24 -22.65 29.38
N HIS A 209 -7.99 -23.00 30.43
CA HIS A 209 -7.57 -23.80 31.56
C HIS A 209 -6.88 -25.11 31.12
N THR A 210 -5.56 -25.19 31.33
CA THR A 210 -4.92 -26.31 32.03
C THR A 210 -3.79 -25.70 32.86
N ALA A 211 -4.11 -25.38 34.11
CA ALA A 211 -3.17 -24.94 35.11
C ALA A 211 -2.52 -26.16 35.75
N SER A 212 -1.20 -26.35 35.55
CA SER A 212 -0.32 -27.05 36.50
C SER A 212 1.13 -27.14 36.00
N ASP A 213 1.75 -26.05 35.53
CA ASP A 213 3.21 -26.03 35.41
C ASP A 213 3.78 -24.66 35.88
N PRO A 214 4.79 -24.65 36.76
CA PRO A 214 5.45 -23.41 37.20
C PRO A 214 6.30 -22.79 36.07
N PRO A 215 6.55 -21.47 36.08
CA PRO A 215 7.41 -20.84 35.09
C PRO A 215 8.88 -21.03 35.47
N GLU A 216 9.52 -22.08 34.94
CA GLU A 216 10.97 -22.21 34.98
C GLU A 216 11.61 -21.68 33.69
N THR A 217 12.35 -20.59 33.85
CA THR A 217 13.60 -20.22 33.15
C THR A 217 13.72 -20.43 31.64
N GLY A 218 13.87 -19.30 30.93
CA GLY A 218 14.84 -19.19 29.83
C GLY A 218 14.36 -19.51 28.43
N SER A 219 13.54 -18.65 27.84
CA SER A 219 13.72 -18.18 26.46
C SER A 219 12.81 -16.99 26.20
N ASP A 220 13.34 -15.93 25.59
CA ASP A 220 12.57 -14.79 25.10
C ASP A 220 11.65 -15.23 23.94
N THR A 221 10.62 -16.03 24.23
CA THR A 221 9.52 -16.24 23.28
C THR A 221 8.65 -14.99 23.34
N ALA A 222 9.02 -14.03 22.50
CA ALA A 222 8.32 -12.76 22.30
C ALA A 222 6.80 -13.02 22.25
N ARG A 223 6.07 -12.40 23.19
CA ARG A 223 4.60 -12.34 23.11
C ARG A 223 4.23 -11.87 21.70
N PRO A 224 3.19 -12.44 21.05
CA PRO A 224 2.75 -11.95 19.75
C PRO A 224 2.42 -10.46 19.92
N VAL A 225 3.24 -9.60 19.31
CA VAL A 225 3.05 -8.16 19.33
C VAL A 225 1.70 -7.91 18.69
N SER A 226 0.75 -7.37 19.45
CA SER A 226 -0.57 -7.10 18.90
C SER A 226 -0.43 -6.08 17.76
N LEU A 227 -1.27 -6.19 16.73
CA LEU A 227 -1.24 -5.33 15.55
C LEU A 227 -1.15 -3.83 15.92
N TRP A 228 -1.84 -3.45 17.00
CA TRP A 228 -1.82 -2.10 17.52
C TRP A 228 -0.44 -1.67 18.04
N HIS A 229 0.23 -2.51 18.84
CA HIS A 229 1.59 -2.21 19.32
C HIS A 229 2.58 -2.10 18.15
N ALA A 230 2.45 -2.94 17.12
CA ALA A 230 3.28 -2.84 15.93
C ALA A 230 3.06 -1.49 15.22
N LEU A 231 1.80 -1.12 14.94
CA LEU A 231 1.48 0.17 14.33
C LEU A 231 2.03 1.36 15.13
N HIS A 232 1.84 1.34 16.45
CA HIS A 232 2.32 2.41 17.33
C HIS A 232 3.85 2.52 17.36
N THR A 233 4.54 1.38 17.39
CA THR A 233 6.02 1.34 17.43
C THR A 233 6.64 1.92 16.14
N TYR A 234 6.01 1.66 14.98
CA TYR A 234 6.57 2.08 13.70
C TYR A 234 6.12 3.49 13.28
N LEU A 235 4.83 3.80 13.36
CA LEU A 235 4.27 5.03 12.76
C LEU A 235 4.31 6.23 13.70
N ALA A 236 4.13 6.03 15.01
CA ALA A 236 4.14 7.07 16.05
C ALA A 236 3.24 8.31 15.77
N ASN A 237 2.34 8.22 14.78
CA ASN A 237 1.40 9.26 14.38
C ASN A 237 -0.02 8.70 14.56
N PRO A 238 -0.79 9.23 15.53
CA PRO A 238 -2.08 8.67 15.92
C PRO A 238 -3.13 8.77 14.80
N ASP A 239 -3.04 9.77 13.91
CA ASP A 239 -3.98 9.95 12.81
C ASP A 239 -3.75 8.90 11.72
N THR A 240 -2.48 8.65 11.37
CA THR A 240 -2.12 7.65 10.36
C THR A 240 -2.48 6.24 10.85
N GLU A 241 -2.18 5.95 12.13
CA GLU A 241 -2.58 4.70 12.79
C GLU A 241 -4.10 4.53 12.76
N ALA A 242 -4.87 5.56 13.10
CA ALA A 242 -6.33 5.52 13.12
C ALA A 242 -6.92 5.30 11.71
N ILE A 243 -6.32 5.87 10.67
CA ILE A 243 -6.76 5.68 9.28
C ILE A 243 -6.55 4.22 8.86
N LEU A 244 -5.34 3.67 9.07
CA LEU A 244 -5.03 2.28 8.71
C LEU A 244 -5.90 1.29 9.49
N LEU A 245 -6.02 1.47 10.81
CA LEU A 245 -6.87 0.63 11.66
C LEU A 245 -8.33 0.68 11.25
N ARG A 246 -8.85 1.85 10.90
CA ARG A 246 -10.23 1.99 10.42
C ARG A 246 -10.45 1.21 9.13
N ARG A 247 -9.50 1.28 8.18
CA ARG A 247 -9.58 0.51 6.93
C ARG A 247 -9.54 -0.99 7.19
N ILE A 248 -8.61 -1.46 8.02
CA ILE A 248 -8.49 -2.87 8.40
C ILE A 248 -9.77 -3.35 9.07
N ARG A 249 -10.28 -2.61 10.06
CA ARG A 249 -11.51 -2.94 10.78
C ARG A 249 -12.70 -3.07 9.82
N ASN A 250 -12.86 -2.10 8.92
CA ASN A 250 -13.96 -2.11 7.97
C ASN A 250 -13.83 -3.28 6.97
N GLY A 251 -12.62 -3.63 6.54
CA GLY A 251 -12.37 -4.79 5.70
C GLY A 251 -12.74 -6.11 6.37
N VAL A 252 -12.31 -6.31 7.62
CA VAL A 252 -12.67 -7.50 8.41
C VAL A 252 -14.19 -7.57 8.61
N LEU A 253 -14.82 -6.46 9.02
CA LEU A 253 -16.28 -6.40 9.21
C LEU A 253 -17.05 -6.72 7.92
N ALA A 254 -16.53 -6.36 6.75
CA ALA A 254 -17.17 -6.68 5.49
C ALA A 254 -17.30 -8.20 5.29
N TYR A 255 -16.24 -8.97 5.56
CA TYR A 255 -16.28 -10.44 5.46
C TYR A 255 -17.25 -11.06 6.47
N TRP A 256 -17.22 -10.62 7.73
CA TRP A 256 -18.15 -11.09 8.76
C TRP A 256 -19.60 -10.77 8.44
N ARG A 257 -19.88 -9.59 7.87
CA ARG A 257 -21.21 -9.20 7.43
C ARG A 257 -21.69 -10.09 6.29
N THR A 258 -20.84 -10.35 5.28
CA THR A 258 -21.19 -11.25 4.16
C THR A 258 -21.46 -12.67 4.65
N LEU A 259 -20.62 -13.18 5.56
CA LEU A 259 -20.84 -14.49 6.19
C LEU A 259 -22.17 -14.54 6.94
N TYR A 260 -22.47 -13.53 7.74
CA TYR A 260 -23.71 -13.48 8.50
C TYR A 260 -24.95 -13.47 7.58
N GLN A 261 -24.91 -12.73 6.47
CA GLN A 261 -25.99 -12.75 5.47
C GLN A 261 -26.11 -14.10 4.75
N LEU A 262 -24.99 -14.75 4.45
CA LEU A 262 -24.99 -16.10 3.89
C LEU A 262 -25.65 -17.09 4.87
N VAL A 263 -25.27 -17.04 6.15
CA VAL A 263 -25.83 -17.91 7.20
C VAL A 263 -27.33 -17.67 7.36
N LEU A 264 -27.79 -16.42 7.31
CA LEU A 264 -29.21 -16.09 7.39
C LEU A 264 -30.04 -16.59 6.20
N SER A 265 -29.45 -16.64 5.01
CA SER A 265 -30.16 -16.97 3.77
C SER A 265 -30.16 -18.46 3.45
N GLN A 266 -29.10 -19.19 3.81
CA GLN A 266 -28.90 -20.58 3.39
C GLN A 266 -29.14 -21.63 4.49
N TYR A 267 -29.28 -21.21 5.76
CA TYR A 267 -29.37 -22.13 6.90
C TYR A 267 -30.64 -21.92 7.72
N ASN A 268 -31.21 -23.04 8.19
CA ASN A 268 -32.41 -23.05 9.02
C ASN A 268 -32.11 -22.61 10.46
N GLU A 269 -33.14 -22.42 11.28
CA GLU A 269 -32.98 -21.94 12.66
C GLU A 269 -32.11 -22.86 13.52
N GLU A 270 -32.27 -24.18 13.43
CA GLU A 270 -31.47 -25.17 14.14
C GLU A 270 -29.98 -25.09 13.72
N ASP A 271 -29.71 -25.02 12.42
CA ASP A 271 -28.35 -24.89 11.89
C ASP A 271 -27.68 -23.59 12.34
N ARG A 272 -28.42 -22.48 12.39
CA ARG A 272 -27.91 -21.20 12.87
C ARG A 272 -27.52 -21.26 14.34
N MET A 273 -28.27 -22.01 15.15
CA MET A 273 -27.92 -22.24 16.57
C MET A 273 -26.64 -23.08 16.70
N ILE A 274 -26.41 -24.05 15.81
CA ILE A 274 -25.17 -24.84 15.77
C ILE A 274 -23.98 -23.98 15.35
N ILE A 275 -24.14 -23.17 14.29
CA ILE A 275 -23.08 -22.32 13.74
C ILE A 275 -22.68 -21.24 14.75
N ALA A 276 -23.64 -20.71 15.51
CA ALA A 276 -23.44 -19.65 16.49
C ALA A 276 -22.67 -18.44 15.91
N CYS A 277 -23.00 -18.03 14.68
CA CYS A 277 -22.31 -16.94 13.99
C CYS A 277 -22.48 -15.61 14.75
N PRO A 278 -21.39 -14.92 15.13
CA PRO A 278 -21.49 -13.62 15.80
C PRO A 278 -22.09 -12.58 14.86
N THR A 279 -22.84 -11.64 15.43
CA THR A 279 -23.39 -10.50 14.68
C THR A 279 -22.29 -9.49 14.34
N GLU A 280 -22.51 -8.66 13.32
CA GLU A 280 -21.57 -7.58 12.97
C GLU A 280 -21.29 -6.66 14.17
N SER A 281 -22.31 -6.36 14.98
CA SER A 281 -22.18 -5.55 16.20
C SER A 281 -21.27 -6.20 17.24
N GLN A 282 -21.35 -7.52 17.42
CA GLN A 282 -20.49 -8.27 18.34
C GLN A 282 -19.03 -8.22 17.87
N VAL A 283 -18.79 -8.55 16.60
CA VAL A 283 -17.43 -8.51 16.01
C VAL A 283 -16.85 -7.09 16.07
N ARG A 284 -17.68 -6.07 15.81
CA ARG A 284 -17.29 -4.66 15.90
C ARG A 284 -16.93 -4.25 17.34
N TYR A 285 -17.68 -4.72 18.33
CA TYR A 285 -17.36 -4.50 19.73
C TYR A 285 -16.00 -5.13 20.08
N ASP A 286 -15.75 -6.36 19.63
CA ASP A 286 -14.48 -7.06 19.86
C ASP A 286 -13.29 -6.35 19.21
N LEU A 287 -13.46 -5.90 17.97
CA LEU A 287 -12.47 -5.07 17.27
C LEU A 287 -12.25 -3.71 17.93
N ASN A 288 -13.28 -3.09 18.50
CA ASN A 288 -13.13 -1.79 19.17
C ASN A 288 -12.47 -1.88 20.55
N GLY A 289 -12.49 -3.07 21.17
CA GLY A 289 -11.75 -3.36 22.40
C GLY A 289 -10.23 -3.13 22.28
N LEU A 290 -9.71 -2.96 21.06
CA LEU A 290 -8.32 -2.59 20.74
C LEU A 290 -7.75 -1.40 21.52
N LYS A 291 -8.58 -0.40 21.86
CA LYS A 291 -8.10 0.84 22.48
C LYS A 291 -8.01 0.80 24.01
N MET A 292 -8.65 -0.16 24.68
CA MET A 292 -8.91 -0.05 26.12
C MET A 292 -7.98 -0.89 27.01
N ASN A 293 -7.10 -1.72 26.44
CA ASN A 293 -6.24 -2.63 27.21
C ASN A 293 -4.78 -2.14 27.39
N THR A 294 -4.51 -0.85 27.13
CA THR A 294 -3.16 -0.26 27.26
C THR A 294 -3.14 0.91 28.25
N HIS A 295 -3.67 0.67 29.45
CA HIS A 295 -3.34 1.46 30.64
C HIS A 295 -2.55 0.59 31.62
#